data_AF-A0A9C8K868-F1
#
_entry.id   AF-A0A9C8K868-F1
#
_cell.length_a   1.000
_cell.length_b   1.000
_cell.length_c   1.000
_cell.angle_alpha   90.00
_cell.angle_beta   90.00
_cell.angle_gamma   90.00
#
_symmetry.space_group_name_H-M   'P 1'
#
loop_
_entity.id
_entity.type
_entity.pdbx_description
1 polymer ?
#
loop_
_entity_poly.entity_id
_entity_poly.type
_entity_poly.pdbx_seq_one_letter_code
_entity_poly.pdbx_strand_id
1 'polypeptide(L)' 'MTNVINVTINPDIVLDEKSTKGMPEYIKDNVLITMTLSCQKYGCHWTDLTWRVRYDTGGNPYITVKKK' A
#
# COMPACT_ATOMS: atom_id res chain seq x y z
N MET A 1 -17.82 -8.75 15.38
CA MET A 1 -16.72 -8.06 16.08
C MET A 1 -15.77 -7.54 15.02
N THR A 2 -15.78 -6.25 14.77
CA THR A 2 -14.89 -5.64 13.76
C THR A 2 -13.50 -5.61 14.38
N ASN A 3 -12.62 -6.53 13.99
CA ASN A 3 -11.22 -6.51 14.39
C ASN A 3 -10.59 -5.28 13.74
N VAL A 4 -10.62 -4.14 14.43
CA VAL A 4 -9.88 -2.94 14.03
C VAL A 4 -8.41 -3.29 14.20
N ILE A 5 -7.71 -3.54 13.09
CA ILE A 5 -6.27 -3.67 13.10
C ILE A 5 -5.73 -2.25 13.27
N ASN A 6 -5.23 -1.93 14.47
CA ASN A 6 -4.46 -0.70 14.67
C ASN A 6 -3.16 -0.81 13.86
N VAL A 7 -3.15 -0.25 12.66
CA VAL A 7 -1.96 -0.16 11.82
C VAL A 7 -1.34 1.21 12.00
N THR A 8 -0.16 1.25 12.63
CA THR A 8 0.68 2.44 12.60
C THR A 8 1.32 2.52 11.22
N ILE A 9 0.86 3.46 10.39
CA ILE A 9 1.44 3.70 9.06
C ILE A 9 2.87 4.22 9.23
N ASN A 10 3.82 3.68 8.46
CA ASN A 10 5.18 4.18 8.47
C ASN A 10 5.24 5.55 7.75
N PRO A 11 5.60 6.64 8.47
CA PRO A 11 5.63 7.99 7.89
C PRO A 11 6.75 8.20 6.86
N ASP A 12 7.76 7.32 6.83
CA ASP A 12 8.91 7.42 5.93
C ASP A 12 8.63 6.86 4.53
N ILE A 13 7.46 6.22 4.31
CA ILE A 13 7.08 5.69 3.01
C ILE A 13 6.65 6.84 2.11
N VAL A 14 7.44 7.10 1.07
CA VAL A 14 7.14 8.10 0.06
C VAL A 14 6.55 7.42 -1.18
N LEU A 15 5.31 7.79 -1.54
CA LEU A 15 4.71 7.36 -2.80
C LEU A 15 5.21 8.25 -3.94
N ASP A 16 5.54 7.64 -5.08
CA ASP A 16 5.91 8.39 -6.28
C ASP A 16 4.71 9.21 -6.79
N GLU A 17 4.90 10.53 -6.89
CA GLU A 17 3.85 11.48 -7.29
C GLU A 17 3.38 11.21 -8.72
N LYS A 18 4.28 10.80 -9.62
CA LYS A 18 3.91 10.46 -11.01
C LYS A 18 2.99 9.24 -11.06
N SER A 19 3.27 8.23 -10.25
CA SER A 19 2.48 7.00 -10.15
C SER A 19 1.17 7.15 -9.38
N THR A 20 1.04 8.20 -8.55
CA THR A 20 -0.15 8.47 -7.72
C THR A 20 -0.96 9.68 -8.20
N LYS A 21 -0.58 10.30 -9.32
CA LYS A 21 -1.29 11.44 -9.90
C LYS A 21 -2.74 11.07 -10.23
N GLY A 22 -3.69 11.82 -9.69
CA GLY A 22 -5.13 11.58 -9.88
C GLY A 22 -5.70 10.40 -9.08
N MET A 23 -4.89 9.75 -8.26
CA MET A 23 -5.34 8.69 -7.37
C MET A 23 -6.16 9.30 -6.21
N PRO A 24 -7.35 8.78 -5.90
CA PRO A 24 -8.11 9.18 -4.72
C PRO A 24 -7.30 8.96 -3.44
N GLU A 25 -7.46 9.84 -2.46
CA GLU A 25 -6.68 9.80 -1.21
C GLU A 25 -6.82 8.47 -0.48
N TYR A 26 -8.03 7.91 -0.42
CA TYR A 26 -8.28 6.61 0.21
C TYR A 26 -7.48 5.45 -0.42
N ILE A 27 -7.15 5.52 -1.72
CA ILE A 27 -6.30 4.51 -2.35
C ILE A 27 -4.85 4.71 -1.93
N LYS A 28 -4.38 5.96 -1.84
CA LYS A 28 -3.02 6.25 -1.36
C LYS A 28 -2.83 5.76 0.08
N ASP A 29 -3.79 6.02 0.96
CA ASP A 29 -3.79 5.54 2.34
C ASP A 29 -3.71 4.00 2.38
N ASN A 30 -4.52 3.33 1.57
CA ASN A 30 -4.49 1.86 1.47
C ASN A 30 -3.13 1.35 0.96
N VAL A 31 -2.47 2.06 0.03
CA VAL A 31 -1.12 1.70 -0.44
C VAL A 31 -0.12 1.83 0.70
N LEU A 32 -0.12 2.94 1.44
CA LEU A 32 0.77 3.17 2.58
C LEU A 32 0.60 2.09 3.67
N ILE A 33 -0.65 1.76 4.01
CA ILE A 33 -0.99 0.68 4.94
C ILE A 33 -0.43 -0.66 4.43
N THR A 34 -0.71 -1.01 3.17
CA THR A 34 -0.30 -2.29 2.58
C THR A 34 1.22 -2.40 2.54
N MET A 35 1.92 -1.33 2.17
CA MET A 35 3.39 -1.30 2.17
C MET A 35 3.95 -1.44 3.57
N THR A 36 3.40 -0.72 4.56
CA THR A 36 3.83 -0.82 5.96
C THR A 36 3.72 -2.26 6.48
N LEU A 37 2.56 -2.88 6.29
CA LEU A 37 2.31 -4.27 6.69
C LEU A 37 3.23 -5.25 5.94
N SER A 38 3.51 -4.98 4.66
CA SER A 38 4.43 -5.80 3.86
C SER A 38 5.87 -5.68 4.36
N CYS A 39 6.34 -4.48 4.71
CA CYS A 39 7.66 -4.28 5.30
C CYS A 39 7.80 -5.05 6.61
N GLN A 40 6.78 -4.98 7.48
CA GLN A 40 6.74 -5.73 8.74
C GLN A 40 6.76 -7.24 8.49
N LYS A 41 5.95 -7.73 7.55
CA LYS A 41 5.87 -9.16 7.21
C LYS A 41 7.17 -9.70 6.61
N TYR A 42 7.82 -8.94 5.73
CA TYR A 42 9.01 -9.38 5.01
C TYR A 42 10.33 -8.99 5.65
N GLY A 43 10.30 -8.21 6.75
CA GLY A 43 11.48 -7.67 7.40
C GLY A 43 12.37 -6.88 6.45
N CYS A 44 11.80 -6.00 5.63
CA CYS A 44 12.54 -5.24 4.61
C CYS A 44 12.20 -3.76 4.63
N HIS A 45 13.01 -2.97 3.92
CA HIS A 45 12.72 -1.55 3.73
C HIS A 45 11.69 -1.37 2.61
N TRP A 46 10.92 -0.28 2.66
CA TRP A 46 9.85 -0.04 1.68
C TRP A 46 10.37 0.14 0.25
N THR A 47 11.63 0.57 0.11
CA THR A 47 12.35 0.66 -1.18
C THR A 47 12.59 -0.70 -1.82
N ASP A 48 12.57 -1.78 -1.04
CA ASP A 48 12.74 -3.16 -1.49
C ASP A 48 11.41 -3.77 -1.96
N LEU A 49 10.31 -3.03 -1.81
CA LEU A 49 9.00 -3.44 -2.26
C LEU A 49 8.68 -2.83 -3.62
N THR A 50 7.96 -3.60 -4.42
CA THR A 50 7.27 -3.14 -5.62
C THR A 50 5.78 -3.31 -5.40
N TRP A 51 5.01 -2.24 -5.53
CA TRP A 51 3.55 -2.27 -5.40
C TRP A 51 2.88 -1.88 -6.71
N ARG A 52 1.66 -2.38 -6.92
CA ARG A 52 0.79 -2.00 -8.05
C ARG A 52 -0.65 -1.98 -7.59
N VAL A 53 -1.36 -0.91 -7.94
CA VAL A 53 -2.82 -0.86 -7.84
C VAL A 53 -3.40 -1.52 -9.09
N ARG A 54 -4.33 -2.44 -8.88
CA ARG A 54 -5.08 -3.13 -9.93
C ARG A 54 -6.57 -3.00 -9.63
N TYR A 55 -7.39 -3.26 -10.62
CA TYR A 55 -8.85 -3.29 -10.47
C TYR A 55 -9.35 -4.69 -10.77
N ASP A 56 -10.24 -5.19 -9.93
CA ASP A 56 -10.93 -6.46 -10.19
C ASP A 56 -11.97 -6.29 -11.32
N THR A 57 -12.64 -7.38 -11.68
CA THR A 57 -13.71 -7.36 -12.70
C THR A 57 -14.92 -6.50 -12.32
N GLY A 58 -15.08 -6.17 -11.03
CA GLY A 58 -16.11 -5.28 -10.51
C GLY A 58 -15.68 -3.81 -10.41
N GLY A 59 -14.45 -3.49 -10.79
CA GLY A 59 -13.90 -2.13 -10.69
C GLY A 59 -13.43 -1.76 -9.28
N ASN A 60 -13.30 -2.72 -8.35
CA ASN A 60 -12.76 -2.44 -7.03
C ASN A 60 -11.24 -2.44 -7.08
N PRO A 61 -10.58 -1.41 -6.51
CA PRO A 61 -9.13 -1.36 -6.45
C PRO A 61 -8.61 -2.39 -5.45
N TYR A 62 -7.58 -3.12 -5.83
CA TYR A 62 -6.78 -3.97 -4.93
C TYR A 62 -5.30 -3.71 -5.13
N ILE A 63 -4.53 -3.81 -4.05
CA ILE A 63 -3.10 -3.51 -4.04
C ILE A 63 -2.34 -4.83 -4.03
N THR A 64 -1.42 -4.97 -4.98
CA THR A 64 -0.47 -6.09 -5.02
C THR A 64 0.89 -5.58 -4.63
N VAL A 65 1.57 -6.30 -3.72
CA VAL A 65 2.93 -5.99 -3.29
C VAL A 65 3.81 -7.22 -3.50
N LYS A 66 5.04 -6.99 -3.96
CA LYS A 66 6.09 -8.01 -4.08
C LYS A 66 7.39 -7.46 -3.51
N LYS A 67 8.15 -8.29 -2.80
CA LYS A 67 9.55 -8.00 -2.50
C LYS A 67 10.36 -8.15 -3.80
N LYS A 68 11.25 -7.19 -4.06
CA LYS A 68 12.21 -7.24 -5.17
C LYS A 68 13.16 -8.43 -5.02
#